data_AF-A0A4U2ZSR3-F1
#
_entry.id   AF-A0A4U2ZSR3-F1
#
_cell.length_a   1.000
_cell.length_b   1.000
_cell.length_c   1.000
_cell.angle_alpha   90.00
_cell.angle_beta   90.00
_cell.angle_gamma   90.00
#
_symmetry.space_group_name_H-M   'P 1'
#
loop_
_entity.id
_entity.type
_entity.pdbx_description
1 polymer ?
#
loop_
_entity_poly.entity_id
_entity_poly.type
_entity_poly.pdbx_seq_one_letter_code
_entity_poly.pdbx_strand_id
1 'polypeptide(L)' 'MKLIIAEKPDQGLALVSQFKYRRKDGYLEVEANELFPNGAYC' A
#
# COMPACT_ATOMS: atom_id res chain seq x y z
N MET A 1 5.30 -8.43 -7.45
CA MET A 1 5.29 -7.46 -6.33
C MET A 1 5.23 -6.05 -6.90
N LYS A 2 4.37 -5.17 -6.38
CA LYS A 2 4.31 -3.75 -6.80
C LYS A 2 4.79 -2.86 -5.65
N LEU A 3 5.41 -1.75 -6.00
CA LEU A 3 5.83 -0.69 -5.08
C LEU A 3 5.11 0.59 -5.49
N ILE A 4 4.40 1.18 -4.53
CA ILE A 4 3.73 2.46 -4.63
C ILE A 4 4.64 3.45 -3.92
N ILE A 5 4.95 4.59 -4.54
CA ILE A 5 5.78 5.63 -3.93
C ILE A 5 4.95 6.91 -3.90
N ALA A 6 4.78 7.46 -2.70
CA ALA A 6 4.14 8.74 -2.49
C ALA A 6 5.18 9.78 -2.05
N GLU A 7 4.96 11.04 -2.40
CA GLU A 7 5.84 12.14 -2.00
C GLU A 7 5.77 12.38 -0.47
N LYS A 8 4.61 12.10 0.13
CA LYS A 8 4.34 12.31 1.55
C LYS A 8 3.64 11.11 2.17
N PRO A 9 3.85 10.83 3.48
CA PRO A 9 3.21 9.71 4.16
C PRO A 9 1.68 9.72 4.09
N ASP A 10 1.07 10.90 4.20
CA ASP A 10 -0.39 11.06 4.19
C ASP A 10 -1.00 10.69 2.82
N GLN A 11 -0.28 11.01 1.74
CA GLN A 11 -0.67 10.59 0.38
C GLN A 11 -0.59 9.07 0.22
N GLY A 12 0.46 8.44 0.75
CA GLY A 12 0.57 6.97 0.75
C GLY A 12 -0.59 6.31 1.49
N LEU A 13 -0.96 6.86 2.65
CA LEU A 13 -2.11 6.40 3.42
C LEU A 13 -3.43 6.55 2.65
N ALA A 14 -3.64 7.70 2.00
CA ALA A 14 -4.82 7.95 1.18
C ALA A 14 -4.93 6.95 0.02
N LEU A 15 -3.82 6.67 -0.68
CA LEU A 15 -3.76 5.71 -1.79
C LEU A 15 -4.14 4.29 -1.36
N VAL A 16 -3.66 3.84 -0.20
CA VAL A 16 -3.93 2.47 0.27
C VAL A 16 -5.25 2.30 1.03
N SER A 17 -5.90 3.40 1.44
CA SER A 17 -7.12 3.38 2.28
C SER A 17 -8.30 2.61 1.69
N GLN A 18 -8.34 2.49 0.36
CA GLN A 18 -9.36 1.74 -0.39
C GLN A 18 -9.11 0.22 -0.41
N PHE A 19 -7.96 -0.25 0.07
CA PHE A 19 -7.61 -1.66 0.12
C PHE A 19 -7.56 -2.17 1.56
N LYS A 20 -7.52 -3.50 1.73
CA LYS A 20 -7.07 -4.07 3.01
C LYS A 20 -5.55 -3.94 3.09
N TYR A 21 -5.06 -3.25 4.11
CA TYR A 21 -3.64 -3.02 4.31
C TYR A 21 -3.23 -3.17 5.77
N ARG A 22 -1.94 -3.43 5.99
CA ARG A 22 -1.29 -3.51 7.28
C ARG A 22 -0.23 -2.41 7.40
N ARG A 23 -0.21 -1.73 8.54
CA ARG A 23 0.86 -0.78 8.87
C ARG A 23 2.10 -1.56 9.31
N LYS A 24 3.25 -1.20 8.78
CA LYS A 24 4.57 -1.68 9.18
C LYS A 24 5.42 -0.48 9.58
N ASP A 25 6.55 -0.76 10.22
CA ASP A 25 7.50 0.29 10.55
C ASP A 25 8.13 0.84 9.26
N GLY A 26 7.81 2.08 8.91
CA GLY A 26 8.33 2.77 7.73
C GLY A 26 7.61 2.54 6.40
N TYR A 27 6.57 1.69 6.32
CA TYR A 27 5.79 1.45 5.09
C TYR A 27 4.42 0.80 5.37
N LEU A 28 3.60 0.67 4.32
CA LEU A 28 2.29 0.04 4.31
C LEU A 28 2.32 -1.19 3.40
N GLU A 29 1.66 -2.27 3.81
CA GLU A 29 1.54 -3.50 3.02
C GLU A 29 0.08 -3.74 2.63
N VAL A 30 -0.22 -3.68 1.34
CA VAL A 30 -1.52 -3.96 0.75
C VAL A 30 -1.66 -5.46 0.51
N GLU A 31 -2.74 -6.06 1.01
CA GLU A 31 -3.04 -7.48 0.81
C GLU A 31 -3.35 -7.81 -0.67
N ALA A 32 -3.16 -9.07 -1.05
CA ALA A 32 -3.43 -9.52 -2.40
C ALA A 32 -4.90 -9.28 -2.80
N ASN A 33 -5.11 -8.73 -3.99
CA ASN A 33 -6.43 -8.41 -4.55
C ASN A 33 -6.39 -8.40 -6.08
N GLU A 34 -7.51 -8.11 -6.74
CA GLU A 34 -7.62 -8.11 -8.21
C GLU A 34 -6.63 -7.15 -8.91
N LEU A 35 -6.33 -6.00 -8.31
CA LEU A 35 -5.35 -5.03 -8.85
C LEU A 35 -3.91 -5.37 -8.47
N PHE A 36 -3.72 -5.96 -7.30
CA PHE A 36 -2.44 -6.39 -6.77
C PHE A 36 -2.46 -7.89 -6.43
N PRO A 37 -2.37 -8.81 -7.41
CA PRO A 37 -2.50 -10.25 -7.17
C PRO A 37 -1.44 -10.82 -6.22
N ASN A 38 -0.31 -10.13 -6.09
CA ASN A 38 0.79 -10.47 -5.20
C ASN A 38 0.94 -9.47 -4.03
N GLY A 39 -0.09 -8.65 -3.77
CA GLY A 39 -0.01 -7.51 -2.86
C GLY A 39 0.86 -6.37 -3.39
N ALA A 40 0.98 -5.33 -2.58
CA ALA A 40 1.82 -4.17 -2.86
C ALA A 40 2.42 -3.58 -1.58
N TYR A 41 3.56 -2.90 -1.73
CA TYR A 41 4.15 -2.07 -0.70
C TYR A 41 3.93 -0.60 -1.06
N CYS A 42 3.62 0.23 -0.07
CA CYS A 42 3.43 1.67 -0.22
C CYS A 42 4.21 2.43 0.84
#